data_AF-A0A944YCD6-F1
#
_entry.id   AF-A0A944YCD6-F1
#
_cell.length_a   1.000
_cell.length_b   1.000
_cell.length_c   1.000
_cell.angle_alpha   90.00
_cell.angle_beta   90.00
_cell.angle_gamma   90.00
#
_symmetry.space_group_name_H-M   'P 1'
#
loop_
_entity.id
_entity.type
_entity.pdbx_description
1 polymer ?
#
loop_
_entity_poly.entity_id
_entity_poly.type
_entity_poly.pdbx_seq_one_letter_code
_entity_poly.pdbx_strand_id
1 'polypeptide(L)'
;MSQNSKSADKSSPAKPKLILGVITAALIVLWLLSSLGGGGGMSESFYVVKRGDFLVSVNAGGTLEAVNQEVIRNEVDGNSRVIYIIPEGTVVKEGELLVELDSAEAEEQLNQQKLSYEKAVQEVEAAKANLQIEQSQVQSQIDAAILSTNFAYIDYKKFVEGDKLQQLRNAEISIQTTEESLKIAQDRLFWSQRLFKEGFETKTKLEQDQLSVTNSLLSLEQSRTELTMLQNYDLPKLEEQYVSDLIEASNQLSRVILQSTNSLNKAISDLITQSNSLILNKERLDKETEQLDKSKIYAPIGGMVVYAKSRSRFSSESMIEEGATVRKRQDLITLPDTSQMKVDIKVHESQVNKVKKGQTAFVVLDSMPDERFKGIVSKVAPLPDSASFFSDPNLKEYRTEILVTDPLPDLKPGVSARAEIVITNIANTLKVPIQSVTTVNSQQVVYKSSIGDPERTPVQVGLFNTKFIQILKGVGEDDRILLAPPLKMEEVDLAGEIFDDGEKMSDSDLKPDTKALEKLKPKAGERGGRPQMQGGPAGQRGQGKQGGQGGGSFNREAMMKRFDTNGDGKVSDEERAAAIKQFQKSQGGGGAPGGK
;
A
#
# COMPACT_ATOMS: atom_id res chain seq x y z
N MET A 1 -102.19 -41.29 -10.16
CA MET A 1 -103.12 -40.40 -9.43
C MET A 1 -102.59 -38.98 -9.63
N SER A 2 -103.31 -37.98 -10.14
CA SER A 2 -104.70 -37.86 -10.63
C SER A 2 -104.63 -36.91 -11.86
N GLN A 3 -105.18 -37.18 -13.06
CA GLN A 3 -106.60 -37.26 -13.47
C GLN A 3 -107.47 -36.09 -12.91
N ASN A 4 -108.34 -35.36 -13.63
CA ASN A 4 -108.81 -35.28 -15.02
C ASN A 4 -110.10 -34.42 -15.00
N SER A 5 -110.24 -33.39 -15.86
CA SER A 5 -111.53 -32.82 -16.37
C SER A 5 -111.20 -31.69 -17.37
N LYS A 6 -111.48 -31.68 -18.69
CA LYS A 6 -112.75 -31.82 -19.46
C LYS A 6 -113.84 -30.84 -18.97
N SER A 7 -114.56 -30.07 -19.81
CA SER A 7 -114.78 -30.13 -21.28
C SER A 7 -115.35 -28.82 -21.90
N ALA A 8 -114.90 -28.50 -23.13
CA ALA A 8 -115.63 -28.10 -24.37
C ALA A 8 -116.96 -27.29 -24.37
N ASP A 9 -117.12 -26.32 -25.30
CA ASP A 9 -117.85 -26.52 -26.60
C ASP A 9 -117.53 -25.42 -27.69
N LYS A 10 -118.13 -25.57 -28.90
CA LYS A 10 -117.78 -24.98 -30.23
C LYS A 10 -118.11 -23.50 -30.50
N SER A 11 -117.43 -22.93 -31.51
CA SER A 11 -117.97 -22.64 -32.89
C SER A 11 -117.40 -21.37 -33.57
N SER A 12 -117.24 -21.45 -34.90
CA SER A 12 -116.69 -20.45 -35.84
C SER A 12 -117.81 -19.54 -36.42
N PRO A 13 -117.60 -18.57 -37.36
CA PRO A 13 -116.39 -18.27 -38.15
C PRO A 13 -116.08 -16.76 -38.46
N ALA A 14 -115.14 -16.55 -39.40
CA ALA A 14 -114.95 -15.40 -40.30
C ALA A 14 -113.96 -14.26 -39.93
N LYS A 15 -113.29 -13.78 -40.98
CA LYS A 15 -112.21 -12.77 -41.10
C LYS A 15 -112.82 -11.46 -41.67
N PRO A 16 -112.19 -10.25 -41.59
CA PRO A 16 -110.77 -10.02 -41.89
C PRO A 16 -109.98 -9.06 -40.97
N LYS A 17 -108.88 -9.56 -40.44
CA LYS A 17 -107.76 -8.76 -39.90
C LYS A 17 -106.75 -8.51 -41.04
N LEU A 18 -106.74 -7.32 -41.64
CA LEU A 18 -105.66 -6.90 -42.57
C LEU A 18 -105.34 -5.40 -42.56
N ILE A 19 -106.31 -4.52 -42.22
CA ILE A 19 -106.09 -3.06 -42.24
C ILE A 19 -105.35 -2.55 -40.99
N LEU A 20 -105.58 -3.18 -39.82
CA LEU A 20 -104.98 -2.74 -38.55
C LEU A 20 -103.44 -2.93 -38.52
N GLY A 21 -102.94 -3.96 -39.20
CA GLY A 21 -101.50 -4.29 -39.23
C GLY A 21 -100.64 -3.24 -39.94
N VAL A 22 -101.19 -2.58 -40.97
CA VAL A 22 -100.47 -1.55 -41.73
C VAL A 22 -100.35 -0.26 -40.92
N ILE A 23 -101.38 0.10 -40.15
CA ILE A 23 -101.37 1.28 -39.27
C ILE A 23 -100.40 1.06 -38.11
N THR A 24 -100.36 -0.14 -37.51
CA THR A 24 -99.36 -0.46 -36.48
C THR A 24 -97.94 -0.49 -37.04
N ALA A 25 -97.73 -1.02 -38.25
CA ALA A 25 -96.41 -1.01 -38.90
C ALA A 25 -95.95 0.42 -39.20
N ALA A 26 -96.83 1.29 -39.71
CA ALA A 26 -96.53 2.70 -39.95
C ALA A 26 -96.18 3.45 -38.66
N LEU A 27 -96.91 3.23 -37.56
CA LEU A 27 -96.59 3.84 -36.26
C LEU A 27 -95.28 3.30 -35.66
N ILE A 28 -94.98 2.02 -35.80
CA ILE A 28 -93.70 1.43 -35.36
C ILE A 28 -92.54 1.95 -36.20
N VAL A 29 -92.71 2.11 -37.51
CA VAL A 29 -91.69 2.72 -38.40
C VAL A 29 -91.50 4.21 -38.09
N LEU A 30 -92.57 4.96 -37.80
CA LEU A 30 -92.47 6.36 -37.40
C LEU A 30 -91.80 6.53 -36.03
N TRP A 31 -92.07 5.61 -35.09
CA TRP A 31 -91.38 5.55 -33.80
C TRP A 31 -89.89 5.17 -33.96
N LEU A 32 -89.56 4.18 -34.80
CA LEU A 32 -88.16 3.84 -35.13
C LEU A 32 -87.43 4.99 -35.86
N LEU A 33 -88.08 5.72 -36.77
CA LEU A 33 -87.45 6.89 -37.41
C LEU A 33 -87.24 8.04 -36.43
N SER A 34 -88.12 8.23 -35.44
CA SER A 34 -87.88 9.17 -34.34
C SER A 34 -86.73 8.73 -33.40
N SER A 35 -86.38 7.44 -33.41
CA SER A 35 -85.28 6.87 -32.62
C SER A 35 -83.91 6.93 -33.33
N LEU A 36 -83.82 7.37 -34.59
CA LEU A 36 -82.55 7.53 -35.32
C LEU A 36 -82.15 9.01 -35.53
N GLY A 37 -82.84 9.94 -34.86
CA GLY A 37 -82.53 11.37 -34.81
C GLY A 37 -81.81 11.81 -33.53
N GLY A 38 -80.99 10.96 -32.93
CA GLY A 38 -80.21 11.26 -31.72
C GLY A 38 -78.73 11.42 -32.04
N GLY A 39 -78.23 12.66 -32.05
CA GLY A 39 -76.80 12.94 -32.27
C GLY A 39 -75.92 12.26 -31.22
N GLY A 40 -74.72 11.85 -31.63
CA GLY A 40 -73.72 11.25 -30.74
C GLY A 40 -73.21 12.23 -29.71
N GLY A 41 -73.96 12.41 -28.62
CA GLY A 41 -73.52 13.13 -27.43
C GLY A 41 -72.38 12.35 -26.78
N MET A 42 -71.14 12.75 -27.07
CA MET A 42 -69.96 12.28 -26.36
C MET A 42 -70.19 12.57 -24.86
N SER A 43 -70.06 11.56 -24.00
CA SER A 43 -70.24 11.73 -22.55
C SER A 43 -69.04 12.48 -21.99
N GLU A 44 -69.05 13.80 -22.14
CA GLU A 44 -68.03 14.70 -21.61
C GLU A 44 -67.94 14.50 -20.10
N SER A 45 -66.86 13.83 -19.69
CA SER A 45 -66.63 13.52 -18.29
C SER A 45 -66.00 14.73 -17.64
N PHE A 46 -66.72 15.38 -16.71
CA PHE A 46 -66.24 16.59 -16.06
C PHE A 46 -65.60 16.31 -14.69
N TYR A 47 -64.54 17.05 -14.37
CA TYR A 47 -63.94 17.11 -13.04
C TYR A 47 -64.25 18.47 -12.41
N VAL A 48 -64.80 18.44 -11.19
CA VAL A 48 -65.04 19.65 -10.38
C VAL A 48 -63.75 20.03 -9.67
N VAL A 49 -63.24 21.23 -9.91
CA VAL A 49 -62.01 21.70 -9.27
C VAL A 49 -62.26 21.97 -7.79
N LYS A 50 -61.65 21.16 -6.94
CA LYS A 50 -61.67 21.35 -5.49
C LYS A 50 -60.30 21.75 -4.99
N ARG A 51 -60.25 22.59 -3.96
CA ARG A 51 -59.05 22.70 -3.15
C ARG A 51 -58.80 21.39 -2.41
N GLY A 52 -57.53 21.10 -2.23
CA GLY A 52 -57.10 20.04 -1.35
C GLY A 52 -55.60 19.88 -1.43
N ASP A 53 -55.05 19.14 -0.48
CA ASP A 53 -53.61 19.02 -0.35
C ASP A 53 -53.00 18.33 -1.56
N PHE A 54 -51.89 18.88 -2.03
CA PHE A 54 -51.19 18.46 -3.22
C PHE A 54 -49.80 17.99 -2.84
N LEU A 55 -49.69 16.68 -2.63
CA LEU A 55 -48.44 15.99 -2.38
C LEU A 55 -47.69 15.77 -3.70
N VAL A 56 -46.44 16.21 -3.75
CA VAL A 56 -45.51 15.85 -4.82
C VAL A 56 -44.49 14.91 -4.21
N SER A 57 -44.51 13.65 -4.64
CA SER A 57 -43.57 12.62 -4.22
C SER A 57 -42.77 12.06 -5.40
N VAL A 58 -41.62 11.46 -5.07
CA VAL A 58 -40.76 10.69 -5.98
C VAL A 58 -40.61 9.29 -5.43
N ASN A 59 -40.95 8.30 -6.25
CA ASN A 59 -40.87 6.88 -5.91
C ASN A 59 -39.61 6.29 -6.53
N ALA A 60 -38.77 5.64 -5.71
CA ALA A 60 -37.54 5.00 -6.16
C ALA A 60 -37.39 3.62 -5.52
N GLY A 61 -36.84 2.67 -6.28
CA GLY A 61 -36.41 1.37 -5.77
C GLY A 61 -35.00 1.43 -5.21
N GLY A 62 -34.69 0.53 -4.29
CA GLY A 62 -33.41 0.43 -3.62
C GLY A 62 -33.25 -0.80 -2.75
N THR A 63 -32.18 -0.83 -1.98
CA THR A 63 -31.85 -1.91 -1.03
C THR A 63 -31.56 -1.36 0.35
N LEU A 64 -32.00 -2.06 1.38
CA LEU A 64 -31.69 -1.76 2.77
C LEU A 64 -30.25 -2.17 3.08
N GLU A 65 -29.40 -1.23 3.48
CA GLU A 65 -28.00 -1.43 3.89
C GLU A 65 -27.83 -0.98 5.35
N ALA A 66 -26.85 -1.53 6.07
CA ALA A 66 -26.42 -0.96 7.35
C ALA A 66 -25.70 0.39 7.13
N VAL A 67 -25.81 1.30 8.11
CA VAL A 67 -25.10 2.58 8.09
C VAL A 67 -23.61 2.36 8.34
N ASN A 68 -23.28 1.56 9.35
CA ASN A 68 -21.92 1.12 9.67
C ASN A 68 -21.78 -0.36 9.35
N GLN A 69 -20.62 -0.76 8.85
CA GLN A 69 -20.26 -2.16 8.69
C GLN A 69 -18.74 -2.30 8.87
N GLU A 70 -18.31 -3.30 9.62
CA GLU A 70 -16.89 -3.62 9.78
C GLU A 70 -16.51 -4.73 8.78
N VAL A 71 -15.42 -4.54 8.04
CA VAL A 71 -14.99 -5.49 6.99
C VAL A 71 -13.73 -6.18 7.45
N ILE A 72 -13.90 -7.42 7.90
CA ILE A 72 -12.85 -8.29 8.40
C ILE A 72 -12.05 -8.83 7.21
N ARG A 73 -10.72 -8.67 7.27
CA ARG A 73 -9.79 -9.06 6.20
C ARG A 73 -8.78 -10.07 6.69
N ASN A 74 -8.25 -10.88 5.77
CA ASN A 74 -7.02 -11.62 6.05
C ASN A 74 -5.84 -10.64 6.17
N GLU A 75 -5.20 -10.60 7.33
CA GLU A 75 -3.95 -9.83 7.54
C GLU A 75 -2.67 -10.66 7.41
N VAL A 76 -2.78 -11.99 7.47
CA VAL A 76 -1.65 -12.93 7.39
C VAL A 76 -0.93 -12.79 6.05
N ASP A 77 0.39 -12.84 6.07
CA ASP A 77 1.22 -12.81 4.86
C ASP A 77 1.15 -14.09 4.04
N GLY A 78 1.18 -13.92 2.71
CA GLY A 78 1.08 -15.02 1.76
C GLY A 78 -0.36 -15.49 1.50
N ASN A 79 -0.50 -16.81 1.38
CA ASN A 79 -1.74 -17.52 1.09
C ASN A 79 -1.99 -18.53 2.22
N SER A 80 -3.07 -18.35 2.96
CA SER A 80 -3.44 -19.22 4.09
C SER A 80 -4.67 -20.04 3.74
N ARG A 81 -4.80 -21.25 4.29
CA ARG A 81 -6.01 -22.06 4.14
C ARG A 81 -6.98 -21.76 5.28
N VAL A 82 -8.27 -21.64 5.01
CA VAL A 82 -9.29 -21.56 6.06
C VAL A 82 -9.47 -22.96 6.67
N ILE A 83 -9.23 -23.12 7.97
CA ILE A 83 -9.57 -24.35 8.71
C ILE A 83 -11.01 -24.28 9.18
N TYR A 84 -11.39 -23.16 9.81
CA TYR A 84 -12.72 -22.92 10.33
C TYR A 84 -13.21 -21.53 9.92
N ILE A 85 -14.48 -21.43 9.56
CA ILE A 85 -15.18 -20.17 9.37
C ILE A 85 -16.58 -20.27 9.98
N ILE A 86 -16.96 -19.28 10.78
CA ILE A 86 -18.26 -19.26 11.44
C ILE A 86 -19.41 -19.15 10.40
N PRO A 87 -20.50 -19.93 10.51
CA PRO A 87 -21.55 -19.96 9.47
C PRO A 87 -22.23 -18.61 9.21
N GLU A 88 -22.46 -18.31 7.92
CA GLU A 88 -23.17 -17.11 7.48
C GLU A 88 -24.58 -17.01 8.11
N GLY A 89 -24.96 -15.81 8.55
CA GLY A 89 -26.21 -15.52 9.25
C GLY A 89 -26.19 -15.75 10.75
N THR A 90 -25.08 -16.26 11.32
CA THR A 90 -24.89 -16.35 12.79
C THR A 90 -24.73 -14.94 13.39
N VAL A 91 -25.29 -14.70 14.57
CA VAL A 91 -25.10 -13.46 15.33
C VAL A 91 -23.98 -13.65 16.35
N VAL A 92 -22.92 -12.87 16.22
CA VAL A 92 -21.71 -12.95 17.06
C VAL A 92 -21.63 -11.81 18.07
N LYS A 93 -20.86 -12.02 19.13
CA LYS A 93 -20.42 -10.98 20.07
C LYS A 93 -18.99 -10.52 19.77
N GLU A 94 -18.65 -9.33 20.26
CA GLU A 94 -17.26 -8.86 20.31
C GLU A 94 -16.37 -9.89 21.04
N GLY A 95 -15.21 -10.19 20.46
CA GLY A 95 -14.26 -11.20 20.93
C GLY A 95 -14.54 -12.64 20.50
N GLU A 96 -15.62 -12.91 19.76
CA GLU A 96 -15.94 -14.27 19.29
C GLU A 96 -15.10 -14.67 18.07
N LEU A 97 -14.69 -15.95 17.97
CA LEU A 97 -13.84 -16.45 16.88
C LEU A 97 -14.63 -16.52 15.56
N LEU A 98 -14.16 -15.82 14.54
CA LEU A 98 -14.79 -15.77 13.22
C LEU A 98 -14.13 -16.71 12.21
N VAL A 99 -12.80 -16.70 12.15
CA VAL A 99 -12.00 -17.47 11.18
C VAL A 99 -10.75 -18.00 11.87
N GLU A 100 -10.45 -19.27 11.64
CA GLU A 100 -9.16 -19.87 11.96
C GLU A 100 -8.48 -20.27 10.66
N LEU A 101 -7.29 -19.71 10.43
CA LEU A 101 -6.43 -20.02 9.30
C LEU A 101 -5.42 -21.10 9.69
N ASP A 102 -4.94 -21.85 8.71
CA ASP A 102 -3.92 -22.88 8.88
C ASP A 102 -2.60 -22.25 9.36
N SER A 103 -2.30 -22.49 10.64
CA SER A 103 -1.14 -21.97 11.35
C SER A 103 0.06 -22.92 11.32
N ALA A 104 -0.06 -24.15 10.78
CA ALA A 104 0.98 -25.17 10.94
C ALA A 104 2.35 -24.75 10.36
N GLU A 105 2.35 -24.04 9.23
CA GLU A 105 3.57 -23.49 8.65
C GLU A 105 4.11 -22.30 9.46
N ALA A 106 3.23 -21.43 9.98
CA ALA A 106 3.61 -20.28 10.80
C ALA A 106 4.16 -20.69 12.18
N GLU A 107 3.61 -21.74 12.80
CA GLU A 107 4.11 -22.32 14.05
C GLU A 107 5.51 -22.94 13.87
N GLU A 108 5.74 -23.65 12.76
CA GLU A 108 7.06 -24.20 12.44
C GLU A 108 8.08 -23.08 12.16
N GLN A 109 7.71 -22.06 11.38
CA GLN A 109 8.55 -20.88 11.15
C GLN A 109 8.85 -20.13 12.46
N LEU A 110 7.86 -19.95 13.34
CA LEU A 110 8.03 -19.35 14.66
C LEU A 110 8.99 -20.15 15.54
N ASN A 111 8.86 -21.48 15.56
CA ASN A 111 9.76 -22.36 16.32
C ASN A 111 11.21 -22.28 15.79
N GLN A 112 11.40 -22.29 14.47
CA GLN A 112 12.72 -22.12 13.85
C GLN A 112 13.33 -20.73 14.11
N GLN A 113 12.52 -19.67 14.07
CA GLN A 113 12.95 -18.32 14.37
C GLN A 113 13.25 -18.14 15.88
N LYS A 114 12.54 -18.85 16.76
CA LYS A 114 12.82 -18.91 18.19
C LYS A 114 14.16 -19.58 18.49
N LEU A 115 14.45 -20.74 17.89
CA LEU A 115 15.78 -21.36 17.97
C LEU A 115 16.87 -20.42 17.43
N SER A 116 16.58 -19.69 16.35
CA SER A 116 17.53 -18.73 15.76
C SER A 116 17.79 -17.53 16.69
N TYR A 117 16.76 -17.05 17.40
CA TYR A 117 16.89 -16.02 18.42
C TYR A 117 17.68 -16.54 19.65
N GLU A 118 17.35 -17.71 20.18
CA GLU A 118 18.07 -18.34 21.31
C GLU A 118 19.56 -18.57 20.97
N LYS A 119 19.86 -19.02 19.74
CA LYS A 119 21.23 -19.12 19.23
C LYS A 119 21.94 -17.77 19.20
N ALA A 120 21.27 -16.70 18.74
CA ALA A 120 21.84 -15.35 18.73
C ALA A 120 22.07 -14.79 20.15
N VAL A 121 21.23 -15.15 21.14
CA VAL A 121 21.48 -14.84 22.56
C VAL A 121 22.78 -15.49 23.01
N GLN A 122 22.95 -16.79 22.75
CA GLN A 122 24.16 -17.53 23.10
C GLN A 122 25.41 -17.00 22.38
N GLU A 123 25.30 -16.58 21.12
CA GLU A 123 26.41 -15.95 20.38
C GLU A 123 26.81 -14.59 20.98
N VAL A 124 25.85 -13.80 21.48
CA VAL A 124 26.14 -12.55 22.23
C VAL A 124 26.78 -12.84 23.58
N GLU A 125 26.31 -13.84 24.33
CA GLU A 125 26.90 -14.22 25.62
C GLU A 125 28.34 -14.74 25.46
N ALA A 126 28.59 -15.59 24.46
CA ALA A 126 29.92 -16.04 24.10
C ALA A 126 30.83 -14.88 23.67
N ALA A 127 30.33 -13.92 22.88
CA ALA A 127 31.09 -12.73 22.49
C ALA A 127 31.45 -11.83 23.70
N LYS A 128 30.54 -11.68 24.67
CA LYS A 128 30.83 -10.96 25.93
C LYS A 128 31.90 -11.66 26.76
N ALA A 129 31.80 -12.98 26.92
CA ALA A 129 32.78 -13.78 27.65
C ALA A 129 34.16 -13.70 26.98
N ASN A 130 34.22 -13.80 25.65
CA ASN A 130 35.46 -13.66 24.89
C ASN A 130 36.07 -12.26 25.03
N LEU A 131 35.27 -11.19 25.01
CA LEU A 131 35.76 -9.82 25.27
C LEU A 131 36.37 -9.69 26.67
N GLN A 132 35.76 -10.28 27.70
CA GLN A 132 36.28 -10.26 29.06
C GLN A 132 37.60 -11.06 29.19
N ILE A 133 37.70 -12.21 28.51
CA ILE A 133 38.95 -12.99 28.43
C ILE A 133 40.05 -12.19 27.74
N GLU A 134 39.75 -11.57 26.58
CA GLU A 134 40.68 -10.74 25.82
C GLU A 134 41.17 -9.54 26.65
N GLN A 135 40.29 -8.84 27.38
CA GLN A 135 40.65 -7.78 28.32
C GLN A 135 41.65 -8.26 29.38
N SER A 136 41.42 -9.43 29.99
CA SER A 136 42.33 -10.00 30.98
C SER A 136 43.68 -10.41 30.38
N GLN A 137 43.69 -10.93 29.15
CA GLN A 137 44.92 -11.32 28.45
C GLN A 137 45.74 -10.10 28.05
N VAL A 138 45.10 -9.08 27.47
CA VAL A 138 45.72 -7.80 27.11
C VAL A 138 46.35 -7.12 28.31
N GLN A 139 45.64 -7.04 29.44
CA GLN A 139 46.17 -6.47 30.67
C GLN A 139 47.46 -7.21 31.10
N SER A 140 47.42 -8.54 31.14
CA SER A 140 48.58 -9.36 31.50
C SER A 140 49.77 -9.22 30.53
N GLN A 141 49.52 -9.01 29.23
CA GLN A 141 50.57 -8.81 28.23
C GLN A 141 51.22 -7.43 28.35
N ILE A 142 50.42 -6.38 28.57
CA ILE A 142 50.91 -5.02 28.81
C ILE A 142 51.72 -4.98 30.10
N ASP A 143 51.23 -5.56 31.20
CA ASP A 143 51.94 -5.60 32.48
C ASP A 143 53.28 -6.34 32.38
N ALA A 144 53.33 -7.46 31.67
CA ALA A 144 54.58 -8.19 31.41
C ALA A 144 55.60 -7.34 30.61
N ALA A 145 55.14 -6.59 29.60
CA ALA A 145 56.00 -5.72 28.81
C ALA A 145 56.47 -4.46 29.58
N ILE A 146 55.63 -3.93 30.48
CA ILE A 146 56.01 -2.87 31.42
C ILE A 146 57.09 -3.38 32.38
N LEU A 147 56.93 -4.58 32.96
CA LEU A 147 57.93 -5.19 33.83
C LEU A 147 59.27 -5.42 33.10
N SER A 148 59.24 -5.93 31.86
CA SER A 148 60.44 -6.08 31.02
C SER A 148 61.17 -4.74 30.83
N THR A 149 60.43 -3.68 30.48
CA THR A 149 60.99 -2.32 30.32
C THR A 149 61.57 -1.78 31.63
N ASN A 150 60.91 -2.03 32.76
CA ASN A 150 61.39 -1.62 34.08
C ASN A 150 62.66 -2.37 34.51
N PHE A 151 62.79 -3.66 34.20
CA PHE A 151 64.01 -4.41 34.47
C PHE A 151 65.19 -3.88 33.66
N ALA A 152 65.02 -3.67 32.34
CA ALA A 152 66.07 -3.07 31.50
C ALA A 152 66.48 -1.67 31.99
N TYR A 153 65.54 -0.86 32.47
CA TYR A 153 65.82 0.44 33.07
C TYR A 153 66.61 0.33 34.39
N ILE A 154 66.27 -0.64 35.25
CA ILE A 154 66.99 -0.91 36.51
C ILE A 154 68.41 -1.40 36.22
N ASP A 155 68.61 -2.26 35.22
CA ASP A 155 69.93 -2.76 34.83
C ASP A 155 70.83 -1.65 34.27
N TYR A 156 70.30 -0.81 33.36
CA TYR A 156 70.98 0.41 32.90
C TYR A 156 71.36 1.32 34.09
N LYS A 157 70.42 1.59 35.00
CA LYS A 157 70.64 2.44 36.16
C LYS A 157 71.71 1.87 37.10
N LYS A 158 71.66 0.56 37.39
CA LYS A 158 72.65 -0.16 38.20
C LYS A 158 74.04 -0.07 37.58
N PHE A 159 74.14 -0.20 36.25
CA PHE A 159 75.41 -0.07 35.55
C PHE A 159 75.98 1.35 35.71
N VAL A 160 75.20 2.38 35.43
CA VAL A 160 75.66 3.78 35.47
C VAL A 160 75.98 4.27 36.89
N GLU A 161 75.09 4.01 37.86
CA GLU A 161 75.23 4.50 39.24
C GLU A 161 76.13 3.61 40.12
N GLY A 162 76.39 2.37 39.73
CA GLY A 162 77.15 1.39 40.51
C GLY A 162 78.35 0.83 39.75
N ASP A 163 78.09 -0.11 38.83
CA ASP A 163 79.13 -0.97 38.27
C ASP A 163 80.22 -0.17 37.50
N LYS A 164 79.82 0.85 36.72
CA LYS A 164 80.71 1.75 35.98
C LYS A 164 81.65 2.53 36.92
N LEU A 165 81.10 3.11 38.00
CA LEU A 165 81.90 3.85 39.00
C LEU A 165 82.85 2.92 39.77
N GLN A 166 82.41 1.69 40.07
CA GLN A 166 83.25 0.70 40.74
C GLN A 166 84.41 0.22 39.86
N GLN A 167 84.17 -0.03 38.57
CA GLN A 167 85.21 -0.44 37.62
C GLN A 167 86.27 0.66 37.43
N LEU A 168 85.86 1.92 37.26
CA LEU A 168 86.78 3.06 37.19
C LEU A 168 87.63 3.18 38.46
N ARG A 169 87.01 3.15 39.65
CA ARG A 169 87.72 3.21 40.92
C ARG A 169 88.72 2.06 41.09
N ASN A 170 88.38 0.84 40.66
CA ASN A 170 89.29 -0.30 40.74
C ASN A 170 90.53 -0.11 39.85
N ALA A 171 90.35 0.43 38.64
CA ALA A 171 91.46 0.74 37.73
C ALA A 171 92.33 1.91 38.25
N GLU A 172 91.72 2.94 38.83
CA GLU A 172 92.43 4.04 39.52
C GLU A 172 93.27 3.52 40.71
N ILE A 173 92.72 2.63 41.54
CA ILE A 173 93.46 1.97 42.64
C ILE A 173 94.63 1.15 42.09
N SER A 174 94.44 0.41 40.99
CA SER A 174 95.52 -0.35 40.34
C SER A 174 96.68 0.56 39.93
N ILE A 175 96.38 1.69 39.26
CA ILE A 175 97.37 2.72 38.92
C ILE A 175 98.07 3.24 40.19
N GLN A 176 97.33 3.61 41.23
CA GLN A 176 97.96 4.10 42.47
C GLN A 176 98.94 3.06 43.06
N THR A 177 98.57 1.78 43.11
CA THR A 177 99.46 0.73 43.62
C THR A 177 100.70 0.51 42.75
N THR A 178 100.59 0.65 41.42
CA THR A 178 101.75 0.54 40.52
C THR A 178 102.64 1.79 40.56
N GLU A 179 102.08 2.98 40.72
CA GLU A 179 102.83 4.23 40.98
C GLU A 179 103.62 4.17 42.29
N GLU A 180 103.01 3.70 43.37
CA GLU A 180 103.68 3.49 44.66
C GLU A 180 104.81 2.45 44.55
N SER A 181 104.59 1.35 43.82
CA SER A 181 105.61 0.33 43.60
C SER A 181 106.80 0.83 42.76
N LEU A 182 106.54 1.65 41.73
CA LEU A 182 107.56 2.29 40.92
C LEU A 182 108.40 3.26 41.76
N LYS A 183 107.76 4.06 42.63
CA LYS A 183 108.46 4.97 43.54
C LYS A 183 109.42 4.21 44.47
N ILE A 184 108.95 3.11 45.07
CA ILE A 184 109.79 2.24 45.92
C ILE A 184 110.99 1.67 45.14
N ALA A 185 110.78 1.24 43.88
CA ALA A 185 111.85 0.75 43.03
C ALA A 185 112.86 1.86 42.66
N GLN A 186 112.39 3.08 42.40
CA GLN A 186 113.23 4.25 42.09
C GLN A 186 114.08 4.67 43.30
N ASP A 187 113.48 4.75 44.48
CA ASP A 187 114.19 5.05 45.73
C ASP A 187 115.28 4.00 46.00
N ARG A 188 114.97 2.71 45.79
CA ARG A 188 115.94 1.61 45.90
C ARG A 188 117.09 1.75 44.90
N LEU A 189 116.80 2.02 43.63
CA LEU A 189 117.82 2.22 42.59
C LEU A 189 118.71 3.43 42.91
N PHE A 190 118.17 4.52 43.44
CA PHE A 190 118.93 5.70 43.86
C PHE A 190 119.95 5.35 44.95
N TRP A 191 119.55 4.60 45.98
CA TRP A 191 120.46 4.12 47.02
C TRP A 191 121.51 3.15 46.47
N SER A 192 121.12 2.22 45.59
CA SER A 192 122.05 1.30 44.94
C SER A 192 123.11 2.02 44.10
N GLN A 193 122.71 2.99 43.27
CA GLN A 193 123.63 3.84 42.50
C GLN A 193 124.63 4.59 43.38
N ARG A 194 124.22 5.00 44.58
CA ARG A 194 125.10 5.67 45.54
C ARG A 194 126.08 4.68 46.18
N LEU A 195 125.60 3.54 46.68
CA LEU A 195 126.44 2.51 47.31
C LEU A 195 127.46 1.91 46.32
N PHE A 196 127.07 1.74 45.05
CA PHE A 196 127.98 1.32 43.98
C PHE A 196 129.10 2.33 43.73
N LYS A 197 128.81 3.64 43.73
CA LYS A 197 129.83 4.71 43.62
C LYS A 197 130.78 4.76 44.81
N GLU A 198 130.27 4.47 46.00
CA GLU A 198 131.05 4.38 47.25
C GLU A 198 131.82 3.04 47.37
N GLY A 199 131.59 2.08 46.45
CA GLY A 199 132.32 0.81 46.35
C GLY A 199 131.74 -0.35 47.16
N PHE A 200 130.57 -0.18 47.78
CA PHE A 200 129.96 -1.16 48.70
C PHE A 200 129.00 -2.16 48.03
N GLU A 201 128.74 -2.03 46.72
CA GLU A 201 127.76 -2.87 46.01
C GLU A 201 128.29 -3.37 44.65
N THR A 202 127.71 -4.45 44.12
CA THR A 202 128.15 -5.08 42.87
C THR A 202 127.41 -4.55 41.65
N LYS A 203 128.08 -4.55 40.49
CA LYS A 203 127.48 -4.13 39.20
C LYS A 203 126.20 -4.92 38.87
N THR A 204 126.21 -6.23 39.07
CA THR A 204 125.04 -7.10 38.86
C THR A 204 123.85 -6.70 39.72
N LYS A 205 124.09 -6.21 40.94
CA LYS A 205 123.01 -5.78 41.84
C LYS A 205 122.40 -4.45 41.39
N LEU A 206 123.22 -3.50 40.95
CA LEU A 206 122.77 -2.26 40.33
C LEU A 206 121.96 -2.51 39.05
N GLU A 207 122.42 -3.43 38.18
CA GLU A 207 121.69 -3.82 36.96
C GLU A 207 120.34 -4.49 37.28
N GLN A 208 120.26 -5.30 38.35
CA GLN A 208 119.00 -5.90 38.83
C GLN A 208 118.00 -4.84 39.30
N ASP A 209 118.44 -3.86 40.11
CA ASP A 209 117.54 -2.83 40.62
C ASP A 209 117.15 -1.81 39.54
N GLN A 210 118.00 -1.61 38.51
CA GLN A 210 117.64 -0.87 37.30
C GLN A 210 116.56 -1.60 36.48
N LEU A 211 116.70 -2.91 36.27
CA LEU A 211 115.67 -3.74 35.64
C LEU A 211 114.35 -3.69 36.43
N SER A 212 114.42 -3.66 37.76
CA SER A 212 113.24 -3.55 38.63
C SER A 212 112.47 -2.24 38.39
N VAL A 213 113.16 -1.11 38.22
CA VAL A 213 112.51 0.17 37.87
C VAL A 213 111.86 0.10 36.49
N THR A 214 112.55 -0.46 35.48
CA THR A 214 111.97 -0.64 34.13
C THR A 214 110.71 -1.51 34.16
N ASN A 215 110.72 -2.62 34.90
CA ASN A 215 109.56 -3.51 35.03
C ASN A 215 108.39 -2.82 35.74
N SER A 216 108.64 -2.07 36.82
CA SER A 216 107.60 -1.30 37.51
C SER A 216 107.02 -0.18 36.65
N LEU A 217 107.85 0.47 35.82
CA LEU A 217 107.39 1.51 34.87
C LEU A 217 106.49 0.91 33.79
N LEU A 218 106.88 -0.23 33.21
CA LEU A 218 106.06 -0.95 32.23
C LEU A 218 104.72 -1.41 32.84
N SER A 219 104.73 -1.85 34.11
CA SER A 219 103.50 -2.22 34.83
C SER A 219 102.57 -1.02 35.04
N LEU A 220 103.11 0.16 35.32
CA LEU A 220 102.36 1.41 35.41
C LEU A 220 101.79 1.85 34.04
N GLU A 221 102.58 1.78 32.98
CA GLU A 221 102.11 2.07 31.61
C GLU A 221 100.99 1.11 31.19
N GLN A 222 101.09 -0.17 31.56
CA GLN A 222 100.02 -1.16 31.38
C GLN A 222 98.74 -0.73 32.11
N SER A 223 98.78 -0.47 33.43
CA SER A 223 97.60 -0.04 34.20
C SER A 223 96.97 1.26 33.69
N ARG A 224 97.79 2.21 33.22
CA ARG A 224 97.30 3.46 32.59
C ARG A 224 96.65 3.21 31.22
N THR A 225 97.21 2.29 30.44
CA THR A 225 96.63 1.87 29.16
C THR A 225 95.30 1.15 29.38
N GLU A 226 95.21 0.26 30.37
CA GLU A 226 93.98 -0.42 30.78
C GLU A 226 92.88 0.58 31.18
N LEU A 227 93.17 1.56 32.03
CA LEU A 227 92.21 2.63 32.36
C LEU A 227 91.77 3.41 31.12
N THR A 228 92.71 3.72 30.21
CA THR A 228 92.42 4.47 28.98
C THR A 228 91.50 3.67 28.05
N MET A 229 91.70 2.36 27.94
CA MET A 229 90.84 1.47 27.15
C MET A 229 89.45 1.33 27.78
N LEU A 230 89.41 1.13 29.10
CA LEU A 230 88.19 1.03 29.89
C LEU A 230 87.32 2.30 29.79
N GLN A 231 87.93 3.47 29.93
CA GLN A 231 87.25 4.77 29.88
C GLN A 231 86.73 5.13 28.48
N ASN A 232 87.53 4.90 27.43
CA ASN A 232 87.21 5.40 26.09
C ASN A 232 86.46 4.41 25.20
N TYR A 233 86.53 3.10 25.50
CA TYR A 233 85.95 2.06 24.64
C TYR A 233 85.01 1.13 25.41
N ASP A 234 85.48 0.46 26.48
CA ASP A 234 84.70 -0.63 27.08
C ASP A 234 83.47 -0.13 27.84
N LEU A 235 83.62 0.88 28.72
CA LEU A 235 82.49 1.42 29.47
C LEU A 235 81.47 2.16 28.59
N PRO A 236 81.85 3.02 27.62
CA PRO A 236 80.88 3.65 26.71
C PRO A 236 80.14 2.62 25.85
N LYS A 237 80.83 1.57 25.38
CA LYS A 237 80.21 0.47 24.61
C LYS A 237 79.20 -0.31 25.45
N LEU A 238 79.53 -0.62 26.71
CA LEU A 238 78.60 -1.30 27.63
C LEU A 238 77.40 -0.41 27.97
N GLU A 239 77.61 0.91 28.17
CA GLU A 239 76.52 1.85 28.40
C GLU A 239 75.55 1.90 27.22
N GLU A 240 76.06 2.02 25.99
CA GLU A 240 75.24 2.03 24.78
C GLU A 240 74.51 0.69 24.59
N GLN A 241 75.10 -0.44 25.00
CA GLN A 241 74.41 -1.74 25.00
C GLN A 241 73.20 -1.74 25.95
N TYR A 242 73.35 -1.30 27.20
CA TYR A 242 72.22 -1.20 28.14
C TYR A 242 71.15 -0.19 27.68
N VAL A 243 71.56 0.91 27.04
CA VAL A 243 70.63 1.87 26.41
C VAL A 243 69.88 1.22 25.24
N SER A 244 70.56 0.43 24.41
CA SER A 244 69.95 -0.34 23.33
C SER A 244 68.92 -1.34 23.84
N ASP A 245 69.26 -2.13 24.87
CA ASP A 245 68.35 -3.10 25.50
C ASP A 245 67.09 -2.43 26.07
N LEU A 246 67.23 -1.26 26.71
CA LEU A 246 66.11 -0.43 27.20
C LEU A 246 65.24 0.12 26.05
N ILE A 247 65.86 0.58 24.97
CA ILE A 247 65.15 1.04 23.76
C ILE A 247 64.40 -0.13 23.12
N GLU A 248 64.98 -1.32 23.04
CA GLU A 248 64.31 -2.50 22.49
C GLU A 248 63.10 -2.91 23.35
N ALA A 249 63.25 -2.93 24.68
CA ALA A 249 62.14 -3.23 25.60
C ALA A 249 61.00 -2.20 25.48
N SER A 250 61.30 -0.90 25.43
CA SER A 250 60.27 0.15 25.26
C SER A 250 59.56 0.08 23.90
N ASN A 251 60.28 -0.31 22.84
CA ASN A 251 59.70 -0.58 21.52
C ASN A 251 58.84 -1.87 21.52
N GLN A 252 59.22 -2.91 22.27
CA GLN A 252 58.37 -4.08 22.47
C GLN A 252 57.07 -3.72 23.20
N LEU A 253 57.13 -2.97 24.31
CA LEU A 253 55.95 -2.44 25.02
C LEU A 253 55.03 -1.65 24.09
N SER A 254 55.58 -0.73 23.29
CA SER A 254 54.80 0.07 22.33
C SER A 254 54.09 -0.82 21.29
N ARG A 255 54.75 -1.88 20.79
CA ARG A 255 54.14 -2.86 19.87
C ARG A 255 53.03 -3.67 20.54
N VAL A 256 53.23 -4.13 21.78
CA VAL A 256 52.24 -4.88 22.55
C VAL A 256 50.98 -4.04 22.80
N ILE A 257 51.11 -2.76 23.16
CA ILE A 257 49.98 -1.84 23.34
C ILE A 257 49.18 -1.67 22.04
N LEU A 258 49.85 -1.49 20.90
CA LEU A 258 49.17 -1.36 19.60
C LEU A 258 48.47 -2.67 19.19
N GLN A 259 49.11 -3.82 19.38
CA GLN A 259 48.52 -5.13 19.09
C GLN A 259 47.30 -5.41 19.98
N SER A 260 47.42 -5.13 21.28
CA SER A 260 46.35 -5.24 22.27
C SER A 260 45.15 -4.34 21.98
N THR A 261 45.40 -3.10 21.56
CA THR A 261 44.33 -2.18 21.15
C THR A 261 43.57 -2.74 19.95
N ASN A 262 44.27 -3.34 18.98
CA ASN A 262 43.65 -3.95 17.81
C ASN A 262 42.86 -5.23 18.14
N SER A 263 43.34 -6.07 19.07
CA SER A 263 42.62 -7.29 19.47
C SER A 263 41.36 -6.97 20.28
N LEU A 264 41.43 -6.00 21.20
CA LEU A 264 40.25 -5.45 21.89
C LEU A 264 39.25 -4.85 20.90
N ASN A 265 39.68 -4.01 19.96
CA ASN A 265 38.78 -3.41 18.97
C ASN A 265 38.09 -4.47 18.11
N LYS A 266 38.78 -5.58 17.80
CA LYS A 266 38.18 -6.73 17.11
C LYS A 266 37.11 -7.41 17.99
N ALA A 267 37.43 -7.76 19.23
CA ALA A 267 36.48 -8.40 20.16
C ALA A 267 35.23 -7.52 20.43
N ILE A 268 35.42 -6.19 20.53
CA ILE A 268 34.31 -5.22 20.64
C ILE A 268 33.47 -5.20 19.35
N SER A 269 34.12 -5.22 18.18
CA SER A 269 33.41 -5.23 16.88
C SER A 269 32.61 -6.53 16.68
N ASP A 270 33.16 -7.66 17.12
CA ASP A 270 32.48 -8.96 17.09
C ASP A 270 31.26 -8.94 18.02
N LEU A 271 31.39 -8.41 19.25
CA LEU A 271 30.27 -8.22 20.18
C LEU A 271 29.16 -7.31 19.61
N ILE A 272 29.52 -6.20 18.98
CA ILE A 272 28.55 -5.30 18.34
C ILE A 272 27.83 -6.03 17.20
N THR A 273 28.56 -6.81 16.40
CA THR A 273 27.98 -7.58 15.29
C THR A 273 26.98 -8.61 15.79
N GLN A 274 27.29 -9.38 16.85
CA GLN A 274 26.33 -10.31 17.44
C GLN A 274 25.17 -9.60 18.15
N SER A 275 25.40 -8.45 18.76
CA SER A 275 24.32 -7.66 19.38
C SER A 275 23.32 -7.16 18.33
N ASN A 276 23.80 -6.79 17.15
CA ASN A 276 22.94 -6.42 16.02
C ASN A 276 22.21 -7.63 15.41
N SER A 277 22.85 -8.79 15.31
CA SER A 277 22.19 -10.03 14.83
C SER A 277 21.08 -10.48 15.78
N LEU A 278 21.29 -10.36 17.10
CA LEU A 278 20.27 -10.58 18.12
C LEU A 278 19.05 -9.67 17.94
N ILE A 279 19.26 -8.36 17.74
CA ILE A 279 18.17 -7.40 17.53
C ILE A 279 17.35 -7.78 16.28
N LEU A 280 18.02 -8.05 15.15
CA LEU A 280 17.35 -8.46 13.91
C LEU A 280 16.59 -9.79 14.05
N ASN A 281 17.14 -10.76 14.78
CA ASN A 281 16.45 -12.02 15.04
C ASN A 281 15.25 -11.86 16.00
N LYS A 282 15.32 -10.90 16.93
CA LYS A 282 14.17 -10.53 17.75
C LYS A 282 13.08 -9.86 16.93
N GLU A 283 13.40 -8.87 16.11
CA GLU A 283 12.41 -8.20 15.24
C GLU A 283 11.72 -9.16 14.26
N ARG A 284 12.39 -10.25 13.86
CA ARG A 284 11.78 -11.33 13.09
C ARG A 284 10.89 -12.21 13.96
N LEU A 285 11.34 -12.61 15.14
CA LEU A 285 10.54 -13.39 16.09
C LEU A 285 9.23 -12.67 16.43
N ASP A 286 9.31 -11.37 16.76
CA ASP A 286 8.16 -10.53 17.10
C ASP A 286 7.17 -10.44 15.91
N LYS A 287 7.66 -10.46 14.66
CA LYS A 287 6.81 -10.51 13.45
C LYS A 287 6.16 -11.87 13.25
N GLU A 288 6.89 -12.98 13.41
CA GLU A 288 6.28 -14.31 13.26
C GLU A 288 5.24 -14.58 14.36
N THR A 289 5.43 -14.04 15.58
CA THR A 289 4.38 -14.07 16.61
C THR A 289 3.15 -13.26 16.19
N GLU A 290 3.33 -12.07 15.59
CA GLU A 290 2.22 -11.24 15.10
C GLU A 290 1.45 -11.94 13.95
N GLN A 291 2.14 -12.67 13.06
CA GLN A 291 1.50 -13.46 12.01
C GLN A 291 0.70 -14.63 12.60
N LEU A 292 1.25 -15.33 13.60
CA LEU A 292 0.56 -16.42 14.26
C LEU A 292 -0.70 -15.93 15.00
N ASP A 293 -0.63 -14.81 15.73
CA ASP A 293 -1.80 -14.21 16.39
C ASP A 293 -2.88 -13.84 15.36
N LYS A 294 -2.48 -13.34 14.17
CA LYS A 294 -3.39 -13.01 13.07
C LYS A 294 -4.01 -14.20 12.33
N SER A 295 -3.54 -15.43 12.58
CA SER A 295 -4.18 -16.64 12.06
C SER A 295 -5.58 -16.87 12.67
N LYS A 296 -5.83 -16.34 13.87
CA LYS A 296 -7.10 -16.44 14.59
C LYS A 296 -7.79 -15.08 14.61
N ILE A 297 -8.84 -14.96 13.80
CA ILE A 297 -9.51 -13.70 13.56
C ILE A 297 -10.77 -13.65 14.42
N TYR A 298 -10.82 -12.68 15.34
CA TYR A 298 -11.94 -12.46 16.26
C TYR A 298 -12.81 -11.28 15.83
N ALA A 299 -14.05 -11.26 16.29
CA ALA A 299 -15.00 -10.19 16.00
C ALA A 299 -14.67 -8.89 16.76
N PRO A 300 -14.39 -7.76 16.09
CA PRO A 300 -14.13 -6.47 16.76
C PRO A 300 -15.40 -5.77 17.24
N ILE A 301 -16.57 -6.18 16.74
CA ILE A 301 -17.90 -5.73 17.17
C ILE A 301 -18.87 -6.91 17.13
N GLY A 302 -19.96 -6.85 17.90
CA GLY A 302 -21.08 -7.76 17.72
C GLY A 302 -21.87 -7.45 16.44
N GLY A 303 -22.43 -8.46 15.78
CA GLY A 303 -23.16 -8.29 14.52
C GLY A 303 -23.58 -9.61 13.88
N MET A 304 -24.24 -9.55 12.72
CA MET A 304 -24.57 -10.75 11.93
C MET A 304 -23.43 -11.06 10.96
N VAL A 305 -22.96 -12.29 10.91
CA VAL A 305 -21.92 -12.72 9.96
C VAL A 305 -22.48 -12.72 8.54
N VAL A 306 -21.88 -11.94 7.65
CA VAL A 306 -22.15 -11.96 6.19
C VAL A 306 -20.84 -12.26 5.46
N TYR A 307 -20.83 -13.22 4.54
CA TYR A 307 -19.61 -13.55 3.80
C TYR A 307 -19.28 -12.48 2.76
N ALA A 308 -18.01 -12.08 2.70
CA ALA A 308 -17.57 -11.07 1.75
C ALA A 308 -17.58 -11.60 0.32
N LYS A 309 -18.48 -11.07 -0.52
CA LYS A 309 -18.59 -11.44 -1.94
C LYS A 309 -17.54 -10.70 -2.76
N SER A 310 -16.67 -11.44 -3.46
CA SER A 310 -15.67 -10.86 -4.36
C SER A 310 -16.35 -9.99 -5.43
N ARG A 311 -15.90 -8.74 -5.56
CA ARG A 311 -16.48 -7.77 -6.52
C ARG A 311 -16.16 -8.09 -7.99
N SER A 312 -15.27 -9.05 -8.24
CA SER A 312 -14.87 -9.44 -9.60
C SER A 312 -15.78 -10.53 -10.15
N ARG A 313 -16.71 -10.15 -11.05
CA ARG A 313 -17.58 -11.11 -11.78
C ARG A 313 -16.82 -12.09 -12.68
N PHE A 314 -15.52 -11.87 -12.90
CA PHE A 314 -14.65 -12.69 -13.74
C PHE A 314 -13.63 -13.53 -12.93
N SER A 315 -13.57 -13.36 -11.60
CA SER A 315 -12.77 -14.27 -10.77
C SER A 315 -13.63 -15.45 -10.37
N SER A 316 -13.17 -16.67 -10.68
CA SER A 316 -13.68 -17.90 -10.07
C SER A 316 -13.10 -18.08 -8.66
N GLU A 317 -12.99 -17.00 -7.89
CA GLU A 317 -12.65 -17.06 -6.47
C GLU A 317 -13.76 -17.86 -5.80
N SER A 318 -13.42 -19.02 -5.24
CA SER A 318 -14.38 -19.87 -4.53
C SER A 318 -15.04 -19.06 -3.42
N MET A 319 -16.33 -19.34 -3.19
CA MET A 319 -17.03 -18.88 -1.98
C MET A 319 -16.15 -19.22 -0.76
N ILE A 320 -16.07 -18.29 0.19
CA ILE A 320 -15.16 -18.44 1.33
C ILE A 320 -15.75 -19.51 2.25
N GLU A 321 -15.17 -20.70 2.17
CA GLU A 321 -15.62 -21.94 2.80
C GLU A 321 -14.44 -22.60 3.52
N GLU A 322 -14.73 -23.53 4.41
CA GLU A 322 -13.69 -24.37 5.06
C GLU A 322 -12.87 -25.10 3.99
N GLY A 323 -11.55 -25.04 4.10
CA GLY A 323 -10.61 -25.59 3.13
C GLY A 323 -10.30 -24.69 1.92
N ALA A 324 -10.92 -23.51 1.78
CA ALA A 324 -10.56 -22.53 0.74
C ALA A 324 -9.22 -21.83 1.05
N THR A 325 -8.50 -21.39 0.01
CA THR A 325 -7.28 -20.58 0.16
C THR A 325 -7.61 -19.08 0.08
N VAL A 326 -7.13 -18.30 1.04
CA VAL A 326 -7.31 -16.84 1.10
C VAL A 326 -5.96 -16.13 1.08
N ARG A 327 -5.89 -15.01 0.37
CA ARG A 327 -4.67 -14.18 0.25
C ARG A 327 -4.70 -12.97 1.19
N LYS A 328 -3.54 -12.39 1.50
CA LYS A 328 -3.47 -11.14 2.27
C LYS A 328 -4.35 -10.03 1.67
N ARG A 329 -5.02 -9.26 2.54
CA ARG A 329 -5.99 -8.18 2.23
C ARG A 329 -7.21 -8.63 1.43
N GLN A 330 -7.54 -9.92 1.41
CA GLN A 330 -8.86 -10.39 0.97
C GLN A 330 -9.89 -10.09 2.05
N ASP A 331 -11.01 -9.48 1.67
CA ASP A 331 -12.19 -9.34 2.54
C ASP A 331 -12.74 -10.75 2.81
N LEU A 332 -13.02 -11.10 4.08
CA LEU A 332 -13.48 -12.43 4.51
C LEU A 332 -14.95 -12.38 4.97
N ILE A 333 -15.20 -11.57 6.00
CA ILE A 333 -16.51 -11.42 6.65
C ILE A 333 -16.82 -9.93 6.76
N THR A 334 -18.09 -9.58 6.60
CA THR A 334 -18.61 -8.25 6.92
C THR A 334 -19.57 -8.37 8.09
N LEU A 335 -19.41 -7.49 9.09
CA LEU A 335 -20.28 -7.36 10.25
C LEU A 335 -21.07 -6.03 10.13
N PRO A 336 -22.29 -6.03 9.57
CA PRO A 336 -23.16 -4.87 9.53
C PRO A 336 -23.75 -4.58 10.92
N ASP A 337 -23.71 -3.30 11.32
CA ASP A 337 -24.42 -2.79 12.49
C ASP A 337 -25.90 -2.61 12.16
N THR A 338 -26.74 -3.51 12.67
CA THR A 338 -28.20 -3.48 12.45
C THR A 338 -28.91 -2.39 13.25
N SER A 339 -28.22 -1.70 14.17
CA SER A 339 -28.80 -0.63 15.02
C SER A 339 -29.20 0.60 14.21
N GLN A 340 -28.52 0.85 13.08
CA GLN A 340 -28.80 1.96 12.18
C GLN A 340 -28.80 1.49 10.73
N MET A 341 -29.97 1.53 10.11
CA MET A 341 -30.17 1.09 8.72
C MET A 341 -30.48 2.28 7.82
N LYS A 342 -29.95 2.24 6.60
CA LYS A 342 -30.23 3.18 5.53
C LYS A 342 -30.80 2.43 4.31
N VAL A 343 -31.69 3.06 3.57
CA VAL A 343 -32.07 2.57 2.24
C VAL A 343 -31.22 3.30 1.21
N ASP A 344 -30.52 2.52 0.39
CA ASP A 344 -29.84 3.01 -0.79
C ASP A 344 -30.76 2.90 -2.00
N ILE A 345 -31.34 4.03 -2.42
CA ILE A 345 -32.24 4.10 -3.57
C ILE A 345 -31.57 4.72 -4.80
N LYS A 346 -32.05 4.32 -5.99
CA LYS A 346 -31.61 4.86 -7.26
C LYS A 346 -32.64 5.83 -7.82
N VAL A 347 -32.29 7.12 -7.89
CA VAL A 347 -33.20 8.18 -8.38
C VAL A 347 -32.80 8.60 -9.79
N HIS A 348 -33.75 8.57 -10.72
CA HIS A 348 -33.51 8.95 -12.12
C HIS A 348 -33.13 10.45 -12.26
N GLU A 349 -32.27 10.78 -13.23
CA GLU A 349 -31.80 12.16 -13.52
C GLU A 349 -32.93 13.19 -13.69
N SER A 350 -34.07 12.79 -14.28
CA SER A 350 -35.24 13.67 -14.44
C SER A 350 -35.95 14.03 -13.11
N GLN A 351 -35.62 13.33 -12.02
CA GLN A 351 -36.24 13.50 -10.70
C GLN A 351 -35.24 13.94 -9.62
N VAL A 352 -33.94 13.62 -9.74
CA VAL A 352 -32.92 13.94 -8.73
C VAL A 352 -32.85 15.43 -8.39
N ASN A 353 -33.04 16.32 -9.38
CA ASN A 353 -33.04 17.78 -9.18
C ASN A 353 -34.14 18.29 -8.22
N LYS A 354 -35.17 17.48 -7.95
CA LYS A 354 -36.26 17.78 -7.01
C LYS A 354 -35.98 17.26 -5.59
N VAL A 355 -35.04 16.32 -5.44
CA VAL A 355 -34.69 15.67 -4.18
C VAL A 355 -33.62 16.48 -3.46
N LYS A 356 -33.81 16.73 -2.16
CA LYS A 356 -32.89 17.49 -1.31
C LYS A 356 -32.69 16.81 0.04
N LYS A 357 -31.47 16.94 0.59
CA LYS A 357 -31.15 16.49 1.94
C LYS A 357 -32.13 17.10 2.96
N GLY A 358 -32.61 16.28 3.90
CA GLY A 358 -33.57 16.66 4.93
C GLY A 358 -35.04 16.48 4.56
N GLN A 359 -35.38 16.12 3.33
CA GLN A 359 -36.76 15.73 2.98
C GLN A 359 -37.16 14.44 3.72
N THR A 360 -38.44 14.38 4.14
CA THR A 360 -39.02 13.16 4.72
C THR A 360 -39.34 12.17 3.60
N ALA A 361 -39.03 10.90 3.84
CA ALA A 361 -39.38 9.80 2.96
C ALA A 361 -40.13 8.71 3.73
N PHE A 362 -40.99 7.98 3.04
CA PHE A 362 -41.62 6.76 3.56
C PHE A 362 -41.03 5.56 2.84
N VAL A 363 -40.46 4.64 3.59
CA VAL A 363 -39.88 3.38 3.12
C VAL A 363 -40.90 2.27 3.32
N VAL A 364 -41.13 1.49 2.27
CA VAL A 364 -41.87 0.23 2.29
C VAL A 364 -40.89 -0.87 1.90
N LEU A 365 -40.85 -1.94 2.68
CA LEU A 365 -39.99 -3.09 2.39
C LEU A 365 -40.77 -4.09 1.53
N ASP A 366 -40.13 -4.71 0.54
CA ASP A 366 -40.81 -5.71 -0.28
C ASP A 366 -41.23 -6.96 0.55
N SER A 367 -40.52 -7.22 1.65
CA SER A 367 -40.86 -8.25 2.65
C SER A 367 -42.07 -7.90 3.54
N MET A 368 -42.45 -6.62 3.65
CA MET A 368 -43.51 -6.10 4.53
C MET A 368 -44.27 -4.96 3.82
N PRO A 369 -45.13 -5.27 2.84
CA PRO A 369 -45.75 -4.26 1.97
C PRO A 369 -46.82 -3.40 2.66
N ASP A 370 -47.37 -3.86 3.78
CA ASP A 370 -48.44 -3.17 4.54
C ASP A 370 -47.90 -2.13 5.53
N GLU A 371 -46.60 -2.20 5.87
CA GLU A 371 -45.96 -1.29 6.82
C GLU A 371 -45.19 -0.16 6.11
N ARG A 372 -45.15 1.02 6.74
CA ARG A 372 -44.47 2.22 6.23
C ARG A 372 -43.56 2.78 7.30
N PHE A 373 -42.25 2.70 7.08
CA PHE A 373 -41.24 3.24 7.97
C PHE A 373 -40.88 4.67 7.54
N LYS A 374 -40.84 5.60 8.48
CA LYS A 374 -40.39 6.96 8.23
C LYS A 374 -38.87 7.00 8.15
N GLY A 375 -38.36 7.80 7.23
CA GLY A 375 -36.95 8.10 7.08
C GLY A 375 -36.70 9.53 6.60
N ILE A 376 -35.43 9.91 6.56
CA ILE A 376 -34.97 11.23 6.13
C ILE A 376 -33.88 11.06 5.08
N VAL A 377 -33.97 11.82 3.98
CA VAL A 377 -32.92 11.87 2.95
C VAL A 377 -31.63 12.42 3.59
N SER A 378 -30.65 11.55 3.83
CA SER A 378 -29.38 11.88 4.48
C SER A 378 -28.36 12.44 3.49
N LYS A 379 -28.31 11.86 2.28
CA LYS A 379 -27.34 12.20 1.23
C LYS A 379 -27.92 11.92 -0.16
N VAL A 380 -27.61 12.79 -1.10
CA VAL A 380 -27.82 12.58 -2.54
C VAL A 380 -26.43 12.60 -3.17
N ALA A 381 -26.06 11.60 -3.97
CA ALA A 381 -24.79 11.58 -4.66
C ALA A 381 -24.72 12.73 -5.70
N PRO A 382 -23.61 13.47 -5.80
CA PRO A 382 -23.45 14.55 -6.79
C PRO A 382 -23.13 14.04 -8.20
N LEU A 383 -22.87 12.73 -8.34
CA LEU A 383 -22.54 12.06 -9.59
C LEU A 383 -23.48 10.87 -9.78
N PRO A 384 -23.83 10.50 -11.04
CA PRO A 384 -24.58 9.29 -11.32
C PRO A 384 -23.75 8.03 -11.02
N ASP A 385 -24.43 6.94 -10.68
CA ASP A 385 -23.82 5.63 -10.44
C ASP A 385 -23.18 5.11 -11.73
N SER A 386 -21.87 4.83 -11.69
CA SER A 386 -21.11 4.37 -12.85
C SER A 386 -21.27 2.88 -13.16
N ALA A 387 -21.99 2.12 -12.32
CA ALA A 387 -22.24 0.70 -12.54
C ALA A 387 -23.04 0.38 -13.82
N SER A 388 -23.90 1.30 -14.29
CA SER A 388 -24.84 1.08 -15.40
C SER A 388 -24.27 1.35 -16.81
N PHE A 389 -23.03 1.86 -16.93
CA PHE A 389 -22.42 2.27 -18.21
C PHE A 389 -22.35 1.16 -19.28
N PHE A 390 -22.30 -0.11 -18.87
CA PHE A 390 -22.26 -1.26 -19.80
C PHE A 390 -23.64 -1.79 -20.22
N SER A 391 -24.72 -1.36 -19.56
CA SER A 391 -26.06 -1.90 -19.77
C SER A 391 -26.95 -0.94 -20.56
N ASP A 392 -27.01 0.34 -20.18
CA ASP A 392 -27.81 1.36 -20.87
C ASP A 392 -27.15 2.75 -20.78
N PRO A 393 -26.57 3.29 -21.87
CA PRO A 393 -25.90 4.60 -21.86
C PRO A 393 -26.82 5.79 -21.52
N ASN A 394 -28.14 5.60 -21.65
CA ASN A 394 -29.15 6.65 -21.45
C ASN A 394 -29.75 6.66 -20.04
N LEU A 395 -29.51 5.63 -19.22
CA LEU A 395 -30.09 5.50 -17.88
C LEU A 395 -29.15 6.10 -16.82
N LYS A 396 -29.28 7.41 -16.56
CA LYS A 396 -28.53 8.08 -15.48
C LYS A 396 -29.30 8.03 -14.16
N GLU A 397 -28.80 7.21 -13.25
CA GLU A 397 -29.34 7.07 -11.89
C GLU A 397 -28.39 7.66 -10.85
N TYR A 398 -28.93 8.37 -9.87
CA TYR A 398 -28.19 9.00 -8.78
C TYR A 398 -28.50 8.28 -7.46
N ARG A 399 -27.44 7.75 -6.84
CA ARG A 399 -27.49 7.04 -5.56
C ARG A 399 -27.92 8.01 -4.45
N THR A 400 -29.01 7.70 -3.74
CA THR A 400 -29.58 8.53 -2.68
C THR A 400 -29.78 7.70 -1.42
N GLU A 401 -29.21 8.15 -0.30
CA GLU A 401 -29.24 7.45 0.99
C GLU A 401 -30.35 8.05 1.88
N ILE A 402 -31.30 7.21 2.29
CA ILE A 402 -32.37 7.55 3.23
C ILE A 402 -32.07 6.86 4.56
N LEU A 403 -31.84 7.62 5.62
CA LEU A 403 -31.72 7.05 6.97
C LEU A 403 -33.11 6.71 7.50
N VAL A 404 -33.34 5.47 7.92
CA VAL A 404 -34.61 5.07 8.55
C VAL A 404 -34.60 5.53 10.01
N THR A 405 -35.63 6.25 10.43
CA THR A 405 -35.73 6.80 11.80
C THR A 405 -36.60 5.96 12.73
N ASP A 406 -37.50 5.18 12.15
CA ASP A 406 -38.42 4.33 12.90
C ASP A 406 -37.72 3.00 13.25
N PRO A 407 -38.04 2.39 14.41
CA PRO A 407 -37.45 1.12 14.81
C PRO A 407 -37.87 0.02 13.82
N LEU A 408 -36.89 -0.56 13.14
CA LEU A 408 -37.09 -1.70 12.26
C LEU A 408 -37.09 -3.01 13.09
N PRO A 409 -37.91 -4.01 12.71
CA PRO A 409 -37.76 -5.37 13.22
C PRO A 409 -36.43 -5.97 12.75
N ASP A 410 -36.04 -7.12 13.32
CA ASP A 410 -34.81 -7.83 12.95
C ASP A 410 -34.84 -8.24 11.46
N LEU A 411 -34.15 -7.45 10.64
CA LEU A 411 -34.21 -7.47 9.19
C LEU A 411 -32.81 -7.60 8.60
N LYS A 412 -32.64 -8.59 7.74
CA LYS A 412 -31.36 -8.85 7.07
C LYS A 412 -31.02 -7.69 6.11
N PRO A 413 -29.80 -7.14 6.15
CA PRO A 413 -29.31 -6.25 5.11
C PRO A 413 -29.40 -6.89 3.71
N GLY A 414 -29.62 -6.08 2.69
CA GLY A 414 -29.81 -6.50 1.29
C GLY A 414 -31.26 -6.73 0.87
N VAL A 415 -32.24 -6.57 1.77
CA VAL A 415 -33.69 -6.61 1.41
C VAL A 415 -34.06 -5.46 0.49
N SER A 416 -34.81 -5.76 -0.58
CA SER A 416 -35.36 -4.77 -1.50
C SER A 416 -36.38 -3.86 -0.81
N ALA A 417 -36.27 -2.56 -1.09
CA ALA A 417 -37.09 -1.53 -0.51
C ALA A 417 -37.53 -0.51 -1.56
N ARG A 418 -38.71 0.07 -1.36
CA ARG A 418 -39.26 1.17 -2.16
C ARG A 418 -39.42 2.39 -1.27
N ALA A 419 -38.83 3.51 -1.66
CA ALA A 419 -38.99 4.77 -0.93
C ALA A 419 -39.85 5.75 -1.72
N GLU A 420 -40.78 6.40 -1.02
CA GLU A 420 -41.55 7.54 -1.49
C GLU A 420 -41.02 8.81 -0.79
N ILE A 421 -40.18 9.59 -1.47
CA ILE A 421 -39.65 10.86 -0.97
C ILE A 421 -40.69 11.95 -1.16
N VAL A 422 -41.04 12.68 -0.10
CA VAL A 422 -41.90 13.85 -0.17
C VAL A 422 -41.08 15.07 -0.57
N ILE A 423 -41.30 15.58 -1.79
CA ILE A 423 -40.62 16.78 -2.29
C ILE A 423 -41.22 18.03 -1.65
N THR A 424 -42.55 18.14 -1.72
CA THR A 424 -43.33 19.22 -1.12
C THR A 424 -44.77 18.77 -0.91
N ASN A 425 -45.42 19.31 0.13
CA ASN A 425 -46.85 19.23 0.33
C ASN A 425 -47.42 20.64 0.27
N ILE A 426 -48.16 20.96 -0.79
CA ILE A 426 -48.84 22.24 -0.93
C ILE A 426 -50.27 22.06 -0.44
N ALA A 427 -50.53 22.53 0.78
CA ALA A 427 -51.86 22.51 1.35
C ALA A 427 -52.82 23.45 0.59
N ASN A 428 -54.09 23.07 0.52
CA ASN A 428 -55.20 23.95 0.12
C ASN A 428 -55.10 24.62 -1.29
N THR A 429 -54.46 23.95 -2.25
CA THR A 429 -54.29 24.44 -3.63
C THR A 429 -55.33 23.87 -4.59
N LEU A 430 -55.60 24.58 -5.69
CA LEU A 430 -56.48 24.09 -6.76
C LEU A 430 -55.71 23.05 -7.58
N LYS A 431 -56.26 21.84 -7.68
CA LYS A 431 -55.63 20.72 -8.40
C LYS A 431 -56.61 20.08 -9.40
N VAL A 432 -56.09 19.77 -10.57
CA VAL A 432 -56.86 19.25 -11.72
C VAL A 432 -56.12 18.05 -12.32
N PRO A 433 -56.81 16.99 -12.77
CA PRO A 433 -56.15 15.84 -13.38
C PRO A 433 -55.24 16.22 -14.56
N ILE A 434 -54.10 15.55 -14.69
CA ILE A 434 -53.09 15.85 -15.73
C ILE A 434 -53.67 15.82 -17.15
N GLN A 435 -54.58 14.87 -17.40
CA GLN A 435 -55.31 14.69 -18.67
C GLN A 435 -56.19 15.88 -19.09
N SER A 436 -56.53 16.78 -18.17
CA SER A 436 -57.46 17.90 -18.41
C SER A 436 -56.77 19.21 -18.80
N VAL A 437 -55.44 19.26 -18.73
CA VAL A 437 -54.64 20.39 -19.20
C VAL A 437 -54.05 19.99 -20.55
N THR A 438 -54.25 20.81 -21.58
CA THR A 438 -53.63 20.61 -22.89
C THR A 438 -52.86 21.86 -23.32
N THR A 439 -51.95 21.72 -24.27
CA THR A 439 -51.14 22.83 -24.78
C THR A 439 -51.63 23.20 -26.18
N VAL A 440 -52.09 24.44 -26.36
CA VAL A 440 -52.52 24.98 -27.66
C VAL A 440 -51.75 26.29 -27.88
N ASN A 441 -51.12 26.45 -29.04
CA ASN A 441 -50.33 27.63 -29.40
C ASN A 441 -49.29 28.02 -28.31
N SER A 442 -48.56 27.02 -27.80
CA SER A 442 -47.58 27.15 -26.71
C SER A 442 -48.10 27.70 -25.38
N GLN A 443 -49.42 27.79 -25.19
CA GLN A 443 -50.05 28.13 -23.93
C GLN A 443 -50.80 26.91 -23.36
N GLN A 444 -50.71 26.74 -22.04
CA GLN A 444 -51.48 25.72 -21.33
C GLN A 444 -52.92 26.22 -21.17
N VAL A 445 -53.87 25.42 -21.65
CA VAL A 445 -55.29 25.75 -21.65
C VAL A 445 -56.10 24.64 -21.01
N VAL A 446 -57.21 25.05 -20.41
CA VAL A 446 -58.20 24.21 -19.75
C VAL A 446 -59.56 24.56 -20.32
N TYR A 447 -60.37 23.54 -20.56
CA TYR A 447 -61.71 23.68 -21.13
C TYR A 447 -62.74 23.69 -20.02
N LYS A 448 -63.36 24.86 -19.77
CA LYS A 448 -64.44 25.02 -18.79
C LYS A 448 -65.78 24.70 -19.42
N SER A 449 -66.65 24.03 -18.65
CA SER A 449 -68.03 23.78 -19.04
C SER A 449 -68.82 25.09 -19.04
N SER A 450 -69.32 25.49 -20.20
CA SER A 450 -70.26 26.60 -20.39
C SER A 450 -71.54 26.06 -21.06
N ILE A 451 -72.60 26.86 -21.17
CA ILE A 451 -73.83 26.45 -21.86
C ILE A 451 -73.61 26.58 -23.38
N GLY A 452 -73.02 25.55 -23.98
CA GLY A 452 -72.63 25.51 -25.39
C GLY A 452 -71.24 24.88 -25.58
N ASP A 453 -70.46 25.39 -26.53
CA ASP A 453 -69.06 24.99 -26.71
C ASP A 453 -68.22 25.28 -25.45
N PRO A 454 -67.32 24.37 -25.05
CA PRO A 454 -66.51 24.55 -23.85
C PRO A 454 -65.50 25.69 -24.00
N GLU A 455 -65.45 26.57 -23.00
CA GLU A 455 -64.66 27.80 -23.04
C GLU A 455 -63.16 27.49 -22.81
N ARG A 456 -62.31 27.94 -23.73
CA ARG A 456 -60.86 27.81 -23.65
C ARG A 456 -60.28 28.85 -22.70
N THR A 457 -60.02 28.48 -21.44
CA THR A 457 -59.36 29.37 -20.48
C THR A 457 -57.85 29.09 -20.43
N PRO A 458 -56.97 30.08 -20.66
CA PRO A 458 -55.54 29.92 -20.42
C PRO A 458 -55.27 29.78 -18.91
N VAL A 459 -54.41 28.83 -18.55
CA VAL A 459 -54.05 28.53 -17.16
C VAL A 459 -52.55 28.64 -16.94
N GLN A 460 -52.18 29.14 -15.77
CA GLN A 460 -50.80 29.10 -15.29
C GLN A 460 -50.66 27.89 -14.36
N VAL A 461 -49.98 26.83 -14.80
CA VAL A 461 -49.76 25.66 -13.95
C VAL A 461 -48.53 25.83 -13.05
N GLY A 462 -48.55 25.13 -11.92
CA GLY A 462 -47.43 25.00 -10.99
C GLY A 462 -46.78 23.63 -11.08
N LEU A 463 -46.59 23.00 -9.93
CA LEU A 463 -46.03 21.64 -9.87
C LEU A 463 -47.05 20.59 -10.34
N PHE A 464 -46.56 19.45 -10.82
CA PHE A 464 -47.36 18.30 -11.22
C PHE A 464 -46.87 17.02 -10.57
N ASN A 465 -47.79 16.10 -10.34
CA ASN A 465 -47.53 14.70 -9.99
C ASN A 465 -48.18 13.78 -11.04
N THR A 466 -48.08 12.47 -10.89
CA THR A 466 -48.55 11.48 -11.87
C THR A 466 -50.06 11.51 -12.13
N LYS A 467 -50.86 12.15 -11.27
CA LYS A 467 -52.33 12.16 -11.36
C LYS A 467 -52.92 13.57 -11.53
N PHE A 468 -52.31 14.59 -10.91
CA PHE A 468 -52.83 15.94 -10.84
C PHE A 468 -51.75 17.00 -11.12
N ILE A 469 -52.18 18.11 -11.71
CA ILE A 469 -51.44 19.35 -11.91
C ILE A 469 -52.00 20.41 -10.95
N GLN A 470 -51.10 21.19 -10.33
CA GLN A 470 -51.45 22.38 -9.58
C GLN A 470 -51.80 23.54 -10.53
N ILE A 471 -52.92 24.23 -10.31
CA ILE A 471 -53.26 25.47 -11.03
C ILE A 471 -53.00 26.67 -10.13
N LEU A 472 -52.16 27.61 -10.60
CA LEU A 472 -51.85 28.86 -9.90
C LEU A 472 -52.84 29.96 -10.26
N LYS A 473 -53.24 30.05 -11.55
CA LYS A 473 -54.18 31.05 -12.08
C LYS A 473 -55.00 30.49 -13.26
N GLY A 474 -56.21 31.03 -13.45
CA GLY A 474 -57.10 30.75 -14.58
C GLY A 474 -58.39 29.99 -14.22
N VAL A 475 -58.40 29.27 -13.09
CA VAL A 475 -59.53 28.45 -12.66
C VAL A 475 -59.96 28.81 -11.24
N GLY A 476 -61.26 28.80 -10.97
CA GLY A 476 -61.87 28.98 -9.67
C GLY A 476 -62.08 27.65 -8.91
N GLU A 477 -62.62 27.76 -7.71
CA GLU A 477 -63.12 26.62 -6.95
C GLU A 477 -64.54 26.26 -7.44
N ASP A 478 -64.85 24.97 -7.50
CA ASP A 478 -66.06 24.37 -8.09
C ASP A 478 -66.25 24.55 -9.62
N ASP A 479 -65.29 25.15 -10.33
CA ASP A 479 -65.25 25.16 -11.81
C ASP A 479 -65.30 23.72 -12.36
N ARG A 480 -66.12 23.48 -13.39
CA ARG A 480 -66.22 22.18 -14.08
C ARG A 480 -65.31 22.16 -15.30
N ILE A 481 -64.29 21.28 -15.26
CA ILE A 481 -63.32 21.10 -16.33
C ILE A 481 -63.59 19.79 -17.08
N LEU A 482 -63.42 19.82 -18.40
CA LEU A 482 -63.45 18.63 -19.26
C LEU A 482 -62.24 17.72 -19.00
N LEU A 483 -62.46 16.44 -18.64
CA LEU A 483 -61.38 15.50 -18.33
C LEU A 483 -60.53 15.12 -19.54
N ALA A 484 -61.13 15.06 -20.72
CA ALA A 484 -60.51 14.73 -21.99
C ALA A 484 -60.90 15.83 -22.99
N PRO A 485 -60.12 16.91 -23.12
CA PRO A 485 -60.49 18.04 -23.97
C PRO A 485 -60.66 17.59 -25.43
N PRO A 486 -61.64 18.15 -26.17
CA PRO A 486 -61.91 17.73 -27.54
C PRO A 486 -60.71 18.06 -28.44
N LEU A 487 -60.00 17.02 -28.85
CA LEU A 487 -58.96 17.06 -29.87
C LEU A 487 -59.61 17.38 -31.23
N LYS A 488 -59.86 18.67 -31.49
CA LYS A 488 -60.01 19.14 -32.87
C LYS A 488 -58.66 18.96 -33.55
N MET A 489 -58.52 17.86 -34.30
CA MET A 489 -57.50 17.70 -35.33
C MET A 489 -57.79 18.69 -36.45
N GLU A 490 -57.46 19.95 -36.22
CA GLU A 490 -56.86 20.74 -37.29
C GLU A 490 -55.41 20.27 -37.39
N GLU A 491 -54.95 19.92 -38.59
CA GLU A 491 -53.52 19.75 -38.86
C GLU A 491 -52.85 21.11 -38.70
N VAL A 492 -52.49 21.45 -37.47
CA VAL A 492 -51.54 22.52 -37.19
C VAL A 492 -50.16 21.93 -37.47
N ASP A 493 -49.70 22.19 -38.68
CA ASP A 493 -48.34 21.89 -39.10
C ASP A 493 -47.38 22.62 -38.15
N LEU A 494 -46.79 21.88 -37.20
CA LEU A 494 -45.82 22.40 -36.23
C LEU A 494 -44.41 22.52 -36.83
N ALA A 495 -44.31 22.50 -38.16
CA ALA A 495 -43.23 23.11 -38.92
C ALA A 495 -43.39 24.64 -38.93
N GLY A 496 -43.29 25.27 -37.75
CA GLY A 496 -42.99 26.69 -37.68
C GLY A 496 -41.58 26.90 -38.22
N GLU A 497 -41.48 27.37 -39.47
CA GLU A 497 -40.20 27.64 -40.12
C GLU A 497 -39.40 28.66 -39.29
N ILE A 498 -38.11 28.36 -39.08
CA ILE A 498 -37.20 29.20 -38.27
C ILE A 498 -36.61 30.34 -39.14
N PHE A 499 -37.06 30.47 -40.39
CA PHE A 499 -36.51 31.37 -41.40
C PHE A 499 -37.55 32.42 -41.81
N ASP A 500 -37.12 33.68 -41.87
CA ASP A 500 -37.90 34.83 -42.32
C ASP A 500 -37.81 34.96 -43.86
N ASP A 501 -38.85 35.51 -44.49
CA ASP A 501 -39.14 35.42 -45.95
C ASP A 501 -38.11 36.15 -46.86
N GLY A 502 -37.00 36.63 -46.31
CA GLY A 502 -35.94 37.37 -46.99
C GLY A 502 -34.60 36.64 -47.14
N GLU A 503 -34.32 35.57 -46.38
CA GLU A 503 -33.00 34.92 -46.37
C GLU A 503 -32.90 33.75 -47.36
N LYS A 504 -32.22 33.97 -48.50
CA LYS A 504 -31.79 32.88 -49.39
C LYS A 504 -30.47 32.29 -48.90
N MET A 505 -30.52 31.08 -48.34
CA MET A 505 -29.32 30.25 -48.17
C MET A 505 -28.62 30.03 -49.52
N SER A 506 -27.30 30.14 -49.55
CA SER A 506 -26.50 29.79 -50.72
C SER A 506 -26.17 28.30 -50.78
N ASP A 507 -25.93 27.79 -51.99
CA ASP A 507 -25.60 26.38 -52.32
C ASP A 507 -24.25 25.88 -51.73
N SER A 508 -23.67 26.65 -50.82
CA SER A 508 -22.53 26.33 -49.95
C SER A 508 -22.91 25.48 -48.74
N ASP A 509 -24.13 25.66 -48.22
CA ASP A 509 -24.46 25.23 -46.85
C ASP A 509 -25.09 23.82 -46.80
N LEU A 510 -25.43 23.27 -47.98
CA LEU A 510 -26.01 21.93 -48.16
C LEU A 510 -24.97 20.81 -48.34
N LYS A 511 -23.67 21.09 -48.15
CA LYS A 511 -22.60 20.09 -48.30
C LYS A 511 -22.10 19.62 -46.93
N PRO A 512 -22.19 18.32 -46.59
CA PRO A 512 -21.64 17.82 -45.33
C PRO A 512 -20.11 17.98 -45.33
N ASP A 513 -19.55 18.53 -44.24
CA ASP A 513 -18.10 18.69 -44.11
C ASP A 513 -17.42 17.32 -44.00
N THR A 514 -16.89 16.85 -45.12
CA THR A 514 -16.22 15.55 -45.26
C THR A 514 -14.97 15.42 -44.39
N LYS A 515 -14.41 16.53 -43.87
CA LYS A 515 -13.27 16.51 -42.93
C LYS A 515 -13.66 16.18 -41.49
N ALA A 516 -14.94 16.24 -41.12
CA ALA A 516 -15.40 15.85 -39.79
C ALA A 516 -15.58 14.32 -39.67
N LEU A 517 -16.05 13.67 -40.73
CA LEU A 517 -16.35 12.23 -40.77
C LEU A 517 -15.11 11.32 -40.84
N GLU A 518 -13.97 11.83 -41.29
CA GLU A 518 -12.72 11.04 -41.37
C GLU A 518 -12.07 10.81 -40.00
N LYS A 519 -12.42 11.60 -38.97
CA LYS A 519 -11.85 11.50 -37.61
C LYS A 519 -12.46 10.41 -36.72
N LEU A 520 -13.44 9.64 -37.21
CA LEU A 520 -14.23 8.67 -36.43
C LEU A 520 -14.06 7.20 -36.86
N LYS A 521 -12.93 6.83 -37.49
CA LYS A 521 -12.58 5.43 -37.77
C LYS A 521 -11.52 4.88 -36.79
N PRO A 522 -11.72 3.71 -36.18
CA PRO A 522 -10.72 3.09 -35.31
C PRO A 522 -9.53 2.56 -36.12
N LYS A 523 -8.31 2.69 -35.59
CA LYS A 523 -7.10 2.10 -36.17
C LYS A 523 -6.65 0.87 -35.38
N ALA A 524 -6.43 -0.24 -36.09
CA ALA A 524 -5.74 -1.43 -35.62
C ALA A 524 -4.61 -1.79 -36.61
N GLY A 525 -3.51 -2.38 -36.13
CA GLY A 525 -2.63 -3.23 -36.94
C GLY A 525 -1.40 -2.62 -37.65
N GLU A 526 -0.27 -2.62 -36.93
CA GLU A 526 1.11 -2.94 -37.38
C GLU A 526 1.95 -2.15 -38.42
N ARG A 527 3.19 -1.84 -37.94
CA ARG A 527 4.53 -1.84 -38.59
C ARG A 527 4.95 -0.77 -39.63
N GLY A 528 5.98 0.01 -39.24
CA GLY A 528 7.13 0.29 -40.12
C GLY A 528 7.79 1.68 -40.05
N GLY A 529 8.98 1.79 -39.44
CA GLY A 529 10.04 2.77 -39.82
C GLY A 529 10.02 4.19 -39.21
N ARG A 530 11.21 4.68 -38.78
CA ARG A 530 11.53 6.08 -38.42
C ARG A 530 12.64 6.61 -39.33
N PRO A 531 12.63 7.92 -39.69
CA PRO A 531 13.59 8.91 -39.15
C PRO A 531 12.85 10.18 -38.60
N GLN A 532 13.44 11.28 -38.09
CA GLN A 532 14.68 11.59 -37.31
C GLN A 532 14.57 13.08 -36.82
N MET A 533 15.66 13.66 -36.27
CA MET A 533 15.89 15.06 -35.83
C MET A 533 15.24 15.47 -34.48
N GLN A 534 15.97 15.88 -33.42
CA GLN A 534 17.02 16.93 -33.25
C GLN A 534 16.40 18.33 -33.19
N GLY A 535 16.53 19.14 -32.12
CA GLY A 535 17.09 18.95 -30.78
C GLY A 535 17.07 20.30 -30.01
N GLY A 536 17.29 20.32 -28.68
CA GLY A 536 17.49 21.57 -27.92
C GLY A 536 16.87 21.61 -26.51
N PRO A 537 17.40 22.41 -25.55
CA PRO A 537 17.52 21.92 -24.17
C PRO A 537 17.12 22.88 -23.01
N ALA A 538 16.75 22.30 -21.86
CA ALA A 538 16.95 22.75 -20.46
C ALA A 538 16.08 21.86 -19.52
N GLY A 539 16.40 21.57 -18.26
CA GLY A 539 17.60 21.83 -17.46
C GLY A 539 17.38 21.43 -15.98
N GLN A 540 18.37 20.76 -15.37
CA GLN A 540 18.62 20.59 -13.92
C GLN A 540 17.51 20.16 -12.93
N ARG A 541 17.66 18.93 -12.40
CA ARG A 541 17.84 18.56 -10.96
C ARG A 541 17.92 17.02 -10.90
N GLY A 542 18.67 16.36 -10.01
CA GLY A 542 19.36 16.86 -8.82
C GLY A 542 19.26 15.86 -7.66
N GLN A 543 19.72 14.63 -7.91
CA GLN A 543 20.20 13.57 -6.98
C GLN A 543 19.65 13.44 -5.54
N GLY A 544 19.21 12.21 -5.20
CA GLY A 544 19.02 11.72 -3.83
C GLY A 544 19.02 10.17 -3.81
N LYS A 545 19.90 9.56 -3.01
CA LYS A 545 20.17 8.10 -2.89
C LYS A 545 19.05 7.32 -2.18
N GLN A 546 19.00 5.97 -2.09
CA GLN A 546 19.43 4.82 -2.93
C GLN A 546 19.22 3.52 -2.10
N GLY A 547 18.75 2.41 -2.70
CA GLY A 547 18.80 1.07 -2.09
C GLY A 547 17.44 0.34 -2.06
N GLY A 548 17.29 -0.89 -2.57
CA GLY A 548 18.29 -1.70 -3.27
C GLY A 548 17.73 -2.97 -3.95
N GLN A 549 18.61 -3.67 -4.68
CA GLN A 549 18.48 -4.99 -5.34
C GLN A 549 17.31 -5.19 -6.33
N GLY A 550 17.51 -5.77 -7.52
CA GLY A 550 18.74 -6.33 -8.10
C GLY A 550 18.52 -6.96 -9.49
N GLY A 551 17.99 -6.20 -10.45
CA GLY A 551 17.76 -6.68 -11.83
C GLY A 551 18.92 -6.33 -12.76
N GLY A 552 19.70 -7.32 -13.20
CA GLY A 552 20.81 -7.13 -14.13
C GLY A 552 20.33 -6.77 -15.54
N SER A 553 20.57 -5.53 -15.98
CA SER A 553 20.25 -5.10 -17.34
C SER A 553 21.14 -5.83 -18.36
N PHE A 554 20.51 -6.50 -19.33
CA PHE A 554 21.20 -7.25 -20.38
C PHE A 554 22.01 -6.30 -21.28
N ASN A 555 23.32 -6.24 -21.04
CA ASN A 555 24.22 -5.35 -21.76
C ASN A 555 24.56 -5.89 -23.16
N ARG A 556 23.72 -5.55 -24.16
CA ARG A 556 23.85 -6.01 -25.56
C ARG A 556 25.23 -5.73 -26.17
N GLU A 557 25.86 -4.59 -25.84
CA GLU A 557 27.20 -4.23 -26.32
C GLU A 557 28.29 -5.21 -25.85
N ALA A 558 28.23 -5.65 -24.60
CA ALA A 558 29.19 -6.60 -24.03
C ALA A 558 29.04 -8.01 -24.62
N MET A 559 27.85 -8.34 -25.16
CA MET A 559 27.61 -9.59 -25.87
C MET A 559 28.08 -9.53 -27.33
N MET A 560 27.83 -8.42 -28.04
CA MET A 560 28.28 -8.23 -29.43
C MET A 560 29.81 -8.32 -29.56
N LYS A 561 30.57 -7.67 -28.66
CA LYS A 561 32.05 -7.72 -28.62
C LYS A 561 32.66 -9.12 -28.39
N ARG A 562 31.86 -10.15 -28.14
CA ARG A 562 32.32 -11.56 -28.03
C ARG A 562 32.18 -12.36 -29.33
N PHE A 563 31.44 -11.84 -30.31
CA PHE A 563 31.11 -12.54 -31.55
C PHE A 563 31.49 -11.78 -32.82
N ASP A 564 31.66 -10.45 -32.71
CA ASP A 564 32.36 -9.61 -33.68
C ASP A 564 33.88 -9.78 -33.48
N THR A 565 34.50 -10.55 -34.38
CA THR A 565 35.93 -10.93 -34.29
C THR A 565 36.79 -10.06 -35.21
N ASN A 566 36.21 -9.54 -36.30
CA ASN A 566 36.88 -8.63 -37.22
C ASN A 566 36.85 -7.15 -36.78
N GLY A 567 35.97 -6.80 -35.83
CA GLY A 567 35.83 -5.46 -35.26
C GLY A 567 34.95 -4.49 -36.08
N ASP A 568 34.12 -4.98 -37.01
CA ASP A 568 33.34 -4.14 -37.93
C ASP A 568 31.99 -3.65 -37.37
N GLY A 569 31.61 -4.11 -36.17
CA GLY A 569 30.37 -3.74 -35.48
C GLY A 569 29.15 -4.57 -35.88
N LYS A 570 29.31 -5.58 -36.75
CA LYS A 570 28.26 -6.52 -37.15
C LYS A 570 28.79 -7.95 -37.03
N VAL A 571 27.90 -8.89 -36.70
CA VAL A 571 28.25 -10.31 -36.76
C VAL A 571 27.94 -10.80 -38.17
N SER A 572 28.98 -11.12 -38.93
CA SER A 572 28.84 -11.72 -40.26
C SER A 572 28.27 -13.14 -40.17
N ASP A 573 27.70 -13.66 -41.26
CA ASP A 573 27.16 -15.04 -41.27
C ASP A 573 28.26 -16.10 -41.05
N GLU A 574 29.51 -15.81 -41.42
CA GLU A 574 30.68 -16.67 -41.18
C GLU A 574 31.07 -16.69 -39.69
N GLU A 575 31.13 -15.54 -39.02
CA GLU A 575 31.36 -15.46 -37.57
C GLU A 575 30.22 -16.09 -36.78
N ARG A 576 28.98 -15.94 -37.27
CA ARG A 576 27.79 -16.57 -36.67
C ARG A 576 27.86 -18.09 -36.77
N ALA A 577 28.32 -18.63 -37.91
CA ALA A 577 28.56 -20.06 -38.07
C ALA A 577 29.70 -20.56 -37.16
N ALA A 578 30.78 -19.79 -37.01
CA ALA A 578 31.87 -20.11 -36.09
C ALA A 578 31.41 -20.13 -34.62
N ALA A 579 30.63 -19.13 -34.19
CA ALA A 579 30.06 -19.04 -32.85
C ALA A 579 29.15 -20.24 -32.52
N ILE A 580 28.27 -20.64 -33.45
CA ILE A 580 27.40 -21.82 -33.29
C ILE A 580 28.23 -23.10 -33.15
N LYS A 581 29.28 -23.25 -33.95
CA LYS A 581 30.18 -24.42 -33.93
C LYS A 581 30.99 -24.49 -32.62
N GLN A 582 31.37 -23.35 -32.06
CA GLN A 582 32.01 -23.26 -30.73
C GLN A 582 31.02 -23.59 -29.60
N PHE A 583 29.76 -23.16 -29.71
CA PHE A 583 28.71 -23.45 -28.73
C PHE A 583 28.34 -24.95 -28.71
N GLN A 584 28.19 -25.58 -29.88
CA GLN A 584 27.98 -27.04 -29.97
C GLN A 584 29.13 -27.83 -29.36
N LYS A 585 30.37 -27.37 -29.51
CA LYS A 585 31.55 -28.02 -28.92
C LYS A 585 31.60 -27.92 -27.39
N SER A 586 30.93 -26.91 -26.80
CA SER A 586 30.86 -26.73 -25.34
C SER A 586 29.74 -27.52 -24.65
N GLN A 587 28.70 -27.95 -25.38
CA GLN A 587 27.61 -28.77 -24.83
C GLN A 587 27.79 -30.29 -25.02
N GLY A 588 28.76 -30.73 -25.82
CA GLY A 588 28.98 -32.14 -26.16
C GLY A 588 29.79 -32.99 -25.16
N GLY A 589 30.12 -32.46 -23.96
CA GLY A 589 31.03 -33.11 -23.00
C GLY A 589 30.37 -33.48 -21.68
N GLY A 590 29.61 -34.59 -21.63
CA GLY A 590 28.85 -34.96 -20.43
C GLY A 590 28.20 -36.34 -20.43
N GLY A 591 28.85 -37.36 -20.98
CA GLY A 591 28.37 -38.75 -20.95
C GLY A 591 29.47 -39.72 -20.53
N ALA A 592 29.43 -40.19 -19.28
CA ALA A 592 30.38 -41.18 -18.76
C ALA A 592 29.99 -42.62 -19.21
N PRO A 593 30.97 -43.52 -19.42
CA PRO A 593 30.71 -44.88 -19.91
C PRO A 593 30.25 -45.83 -18.79
N GLY A 594 29.45 -46.83 -19.16
CA GLY A 594 28.84 -47.77 -18.21
C GLY A 594 29.73 -48.92 -17.72
N GLY A 595 29.19 -49.76 -16.84
CA GLY A 595 29.87 -50.95 -16.34
C GLY A 595 28.98 -51.93 -15.58
N LYS A 596 28.68 -53.06 -16.25
CA LYS A 596 28.15 -54.35 -15.75
C LYS A 596 26.75 -54.40 -15.15
#